data_AF-A0A382B2N2-F1
#
_entry.id   AF-A0A382B2N2-F1
#
_cell.length_a   1.000
_cell.length_b   1.000
_cell.length_c   1.000
_cell.angle_alpha   90.00
_cell.angle_beta   90.00
_cell.angle_gamma   90.00
#
_symmetry.space_group_name_H-M   'P 1'
#
loop_
_entity.id
_entity.type
_entity.pdbx_description
1 polymer ?
#
loop_
_entity_poly.entity_id
_entity_poly.type
_entity_poly.pdbx_seq_one_letter_code
_entity_poly.pdbx_strand_id
1 'polypeptide(L)'
;MSQTGNKNLWARFQRHYTEFPALGLALDLSRMNFTEDFLEQIKPRLDKAFNAMDELEAGAIANPDENRMVGHYWLRNSTLAPTGDITAAIDQALGGIKAFAAKVHNGEIQGAEGPFENFLIIGIGGSALGPQFVARALTQPGKDKMTPWFIDNTDPDEIDRIKAKLTNSLSKTLVIVISKSGGTKETRNGMLEMQDAYQAAGLSFAEHAVAVTGDGSNLDKIAATEGWIQRFPMWDWVGGRTSETSAVGLLPVALQGFDIDELLAGAAA
;
A
#
# COMPACT_ATOMS: atom_id res chain seq x y z
N MET A 1 -37.47 -2.84 22.62
CA MET A 1 -36.01 -2.82 22.81
C MET A 1 -35.55 -1.39 23.10
N SER A 2 -35.88 -0.86 24.28
CA SER A 2 -35.49 0.48 24.73
C SER A 2 -35.14 0.38 26.21
N GLN A 3 -33.86 0.17 26.52
CA GLN A 3 -33.35 0.32 27.88
C GLN A 3 -31.95 0.94 27.85
N THR A 4 -31.84 2.18 27.37
CA THR A 4 -30.63 3.00 27.55
C THR A 4 -30.98 4.26 28.33
N GLY A 5 -31.45 4.08 29.56
CA GLY A 5 -31.37 5.16 30.55
C GLY A 5 -29.91 5.46 30.87
N ASN A 6 -29.54 6.74 31.07
CA ASN A 6 -28.15 7.20 31.27
C ASN A 6 -27.34 6.43 32.34
N LYS A 7 -27.99 5.87 33.38
CA LYS A 7 -27.32 5.04 34.40
C LYS A 7 -26.83 3.68 33.88
N ASN A 8 -27.46 3.13 32.84
CA ASN A 8 -27.07 1.86 32.21
C ASN A 8 -25.82 2.05 31.34
N LEU A 9 -25.69 3.21 30.67
CA LEU A 9 -24.58 3.49 29.77
C LEU A 9 -23.22 3.60 30.47
N TRP A 10 -23.15 4.20 31.66
CA TRP A 10 -21.89 4.27 32.42
C TRP A 10 -21.38 2.88 32.81
N ALA A 11 -22.25 2.02 33.33
CA ALA A 11 -21.87 0.64 33.67
C ALA A 11 -21.43 -0.16 32.44
N ARG A 12 -22.10 0.03 31.29
CA ARG A 12 -21.69 -0.57 30.01
C ARG A 12 -20.35 -0.03 29.53
N PHE A 13 -20.08 1.27 29.66
CA PHE A 13 -18.77 1.85 29.35
C PHE A 13 -17.67 1.20 30.20
N GLN A 14 -17.83 1.14 31.52
CA GLN A 14 -16.85 0.51 32.40
C GLN A 14 -16.58 -0.98 32.07
N ARG A 15 -17.55 -1.68 31.47
CA ARG A 15 -17.43 -3.10 31.09
C ARG A 15 -16.86 -3.31 29.68
N HIS A 16 -17.16 -2.42 28.74
CA HIS A 16 -16.93 -2.62 27.31
C HIS A 16 -15.97 -1.59 26.69
N TYR A 17 -15.34 -0.79 27.53
CA TYR A 17 -14.21 0.05 27.18
C TYR A 17 -12.91 -0.71 27.46
N THR A 18 -12.09 -0.88 26.43
CA THR A 18 -10.79 -1.53 26.54
C THR A 18 -9.73 -0.58 26.02
N GLU A 19 -8.73 -0.29 26.85
CA GLU A 19 -7.54 0.45 26.45
C GLU A 19 -6.42 -0.52 26.06
N PHE A 20 -5.65 -0.12 25.05
CA PHE A 20 -4.40 -0.74 24.64
C PHE A 20 -3.29 0.32 24.74
N PRO A 21 -2.79 0.64 25.96
CA PRO A 21 -1.88 1.76 26.16
C PRO A 21 -0.58 1.64 25.35
N ALA A 22 -0.09 0.42 25.15
CA ALA A 22 1.09 0.15 24.32
C ALA A 22 0.90 0.55 22.84
N LEU A 23 -0.35 0.56 22.35
CA LEU A 23 -0.73 0.93 20.99
C LEU A 23 -1.28 2.37 20.90
N GLY A 24 -1.50 3.04 22.03
CA GLY A 24 -2.23 4.32 22.07
C GLY A 24 -3.68 4.22 21.56
N LEU A 25 -4.28 3.03 21.61
CA LEU A 25 -5.63 2.76 21.09
C LEU A 25 -6.62 2.50 22.24
N ALA A 26 -7.87 2.89 22.07
CA ALA A 26 -8.95 2.44 22.92
C ALA A 26 -10.18 2.07 22.08
N LEU A 27 -10.88 1.02 22.48
CA LEU A 27 -12.11 0.54 21.86
C LEU A 27 -13.26 0.68 22.86
N ASP A 28 -14.29 1.46 22.50
CA ASP A 28 -15.52 1.62 23.28
C ASP A 28 -16.68 0.93 22.56
N LEU A 29 -17.09 -0.25 23.04
CA LEU A 29 -18.24 -0.98 22.51
C LEU A 29 -19.55 -0.69 23.26
N SER A 30 -19.54 0.22 24.24
CA SER A 30 -20.68 0.45 25.14
C SER A 30 -21.96 0.91 24.45
N ARG A 31 -21.81 1.57 23.29
CA ARG A 31 -22.90 2.09 22.45
C ARG A 31 -23.34 1.15 21.33
N MET A 32 -22.72 -0.01 21.20
CA MET A 32 -23.15 -1.02 20.24
C MET A 32 -24.44 -1.69 20.72
N ASN A 33 -25.34 -1.98 19.77
CA ASN A 33 -26.65 -2.58 20.06
C ASN A 33 -26.54 -4.11 20.22
N PHE A 34 -26.08 -4.56 21.38
CA PHE A 34 -26.05 -5.97 21.76
C PHE A 34 -26.48 -6.18 23.23
N THR A 35 -27.10 -7.31 23.51
CA THR A 35 -27.47 -7.76 24.85
C THR A 35 -26.26 -8.36 25.57
N GLU A 36 -26.25 -8.35 26.90
CA GLU A 36 -25.09 -8.85 27.68
C GLU A 36 -24.76 -10.32 27.39
N ASP A 37 -25.75 -11.15 27.05
CA ASP A 37 -25.59 -12.57 26.69
C ASP A 37 -25.14 -12.79 25.23
N PHE A 38 -25.18 -11.76 24.37
CA PHE A 38 -24.82 -11.87 22.96
C PHE A 38 -23.39 -12.39 22.77
N LEU A 39 -22.43 -11.90 23.56
CA LEU A 39 -21.03 -12.28 23.46
C LEU A 39 -20.82 -13.77 23.75
N GLU A 40 -21.57 -14.32 24.71
CA GLU A 40 -21.55 -15.75 25.04
C GLU A 40 -22.18 -16.57 23.91
N GLN A 41 -23.29 -16.10 23.33
CA GLN A 41 -23.96 -16.77 22.21
C GLN A 41 -23.09 -16.85 20.95
N ILE A 42 -22.26 -15.83 20.67
CA ILE A 42 -21.40 -15.83 19.49
C ILE A 42 -20.04 -16.50 19.71
N LYS A 43 -19.69 -16.88 20.94
CA LYS A 43 -18.38 -17.48 21.27
C LYS A 43 -17.99 -18.64 20.35
N PRO A 44 -18.86 -19.63 20.04
CA PRO A 44 -18.48 -20.70 19.11
C PRO A 44 -18.14 -20.22 17.70
N ARG A 45 -18.75 -19.11 17.25
CA ARG A 45 -18.45 -18.49 15.95
C ARG A 45 -17.12 -17.74 15.99
N LEU A 46 -16.80 -17.11 17.12
CA LEU A 46 -15.51 -16.47 17.36
C LEU A 46 -14.39 -17.50 17.39
N ASP A 47 -14.55 -18.60 18.13
CA ASP A 47 -13.57 -19.69 18.19
C ASP A 47 -13.30 -20.26 16.79
N LYS A 48 -14.36 -20.48 15.98
CA LYS A 48 -14.21 -20.88 14.59
C LYS A 48 -13.46 -19.84 13.74
N ALA A 49 -13.72 -18.55 13.95
CA ALA A 49 -13.04 -17.48 13.23
C ALA A 49 -11.55 -17.40 13.59
N PHE A 50 -11.19 -17.54 14.87
CA PHE A 50 -9.80 -17.58 15.31
C PHE A 50 -9.05 -18.76 14.71
N ASN A 51 -9.60 -19.97 14.78
CA ASN A 51 -8.98 -21.14 14.14
C ASN A 51 -8.80 -20.94 12.62
N ALA A 52 -9.79 -20.34 11.94
CA ALA A 52 -9.69 -20.06 10.51
C ALA A 52 -8.62 -18.99 10.20
N MET A 53 -8.40 -18.02 11.10
CA MET A 53 -7.30 -17.06 10.98
C MET A 53 -5.95 -17.75 11.20
N ASP A 54 -5.82 -18.65 12.18
CA ASP A 54 -4.57 -19.40 12.39
C ASP A 54 -4.22 -20.27 11.16
N GLU A 55 -5.21 -20.95 10.58
CA GLU A 55 -5.03 -21.73 9.34
C GLU A 55 -4.66 -20.84 8.15
N LEU A 56 -5.34 -19.69 8.00
CA LEU A 56 -5.02 -18.68 7.00
C LEU A 56 -3.55 -18.27 7.16
N GLU A 57 -3.15 -17.91 8.39
CA GLU A 57 -1.83 -17.38 8.72
C GLU A 57 -0.68 -18.38 8.54
N ALA A 58 -0.98 -19.67 8.76
CA ALA A 58 -0.08 -20.78 8.46
C ALA A 58 0.08 -21.06 6.95
N GLY A 59 -0.60 -20.31 6.07
CA GLY A 59 -0.48 -20.44 4.62
C GLY A 59 -1.45 -21.42 3.97
N ALA A 60 -2.61 -21.67 4.58
CA ALA A 60 -3.66 -22.44 3.91
C ALA A 60 -4.11 -21.77 2.60
N ILE A 61 -4.55 -22.58 1.63
CA ILE A 61 -5.22 -22.08 0.42
C ILE A 61 -6.60 -21.55 0.82
N ALA A 62 -6.69 -20.23 0.98
CA ALA A 62 -7.92 -19.55 1.37
C ALA A 62 -8.69 -18.96 0.20
N ASN A 63 -8.06 -18.83 -0.97
CA ASN A 63 -8.73 -18.49 -2.22
C ASN A 63 -8.76 -19.72 -3.13
N PRO A 64 -9.81 -20.56 -3.04
CA PRO A 64 -9.88 -21.81 -3.81
C PRO A 64 -10.08 -21.56 -5.31
N ASP A 65 -10.76 -20.48 -5.70
CA ASP A 65 -11.04 -20.17 -7.11
C ASP A 65 -9.75 -19.85 -7.89
N GLU A 66 -8.78 -19.23 -7.22
CA GLU A 66 -7.46 -18.92 -7.80
C GLU A 66 -6.36 -19.88 -7.34
N ASN A 67 -6.68 -20.84 -6.46
CA ASN A 67 -5.74 -21.74 -5.78
C ASN A 67 -4.54 -20.98 -5.15
N ARG A 68 -4.85 -19.94 -4.35
CA ARG A 68 -3.85 -19.05 -3.74
C ARG A 68 -3.94 -19.00 -2.22
N MET A 69 -2.76 -18.83 -1.61
CA MET A 69 -2.65 -18.36 -0.25
C MET A 69 -3.08 -16.88 -0.15
N VAL A 70 -3.35 -16.42 1.06
CA VAL A 70 -3.56 -15.00 1.36
C VAL A 70 -2.53 -14.65 2.41
N GLY A 71 -1.52 -13.84 2.08
CA GLY A 71 -0.30 -13.72 2.89
C GLY A 71 0.08 -12.30 3.33
N HIS A 72 -0.85 -11.35 3.26
CA HIS A 72 -0.57 -9.93 3.53
C HIS A 72 -0.09 -9.63 4.97
N TYR A 73 -0.38 -10.50 5.93
CA TYR A 73 0.14 -10.40 7.30
C TYR A 73 1.62 -10.81 7.41
N TRP A 74 2.15 -11.60 6.48
CA TRP A 74 3.61 -11.86 6.42
C TRP A 74 4.39 -10.59 6.04
N LEU A 75 3.77 -9.68 5.28
CA LEU A 75 4.43 -8.44 4.86
C LEU A 75 4.79 -7.53 6.03
N ARG A 76 3.96 -7.53 7.08
CA ARG A 76 4.16 -6.77 8.32
C ARG A 76 5.02 -7.51 9.35
N ASN A 77 5.17 -8.83 9.21
CA ASN A 77 6.09 -9.64 10.00
C ASN A 77 6.50 -10.90 9.21
N SER A 78 7.66 -10.84 8.56
CA SER A 78 8.14 -11.89 7.64
C SER A 78 8.46 -13.21 8.34
N THR A 79 8.63 -13.20 9.66
CA THR A 79 8.88 -14.41 10.47
C THR A 79 7.67 -15.33 10.57
N LEU A 80 6.46 -14.82 10.25
CA LEU A 80 5.23 -15.60 10.20
C LEU A 80 5.04 -16.35 8.87
N ALA A 81 5.90 -16.11 7.88
CA ALA A 81 5.75 -16.74 6.58
C ALA A 81 5.92 -18.27 6.66
N PRO A 82 5.15 -19.05 5.86
CA PRO A 82 5.14 -20.50 5.94
C PRO A 82 6.43 -21.15 5.42
N THR A 83 7.26 -20.40 4.67
CA THR A 83 8.52 -20.88 4.12
C THR A 83 9.61 -19.82 4.23
N GLY A 84 10.87 -20.26 4.37
CA GLY A 84 12.02 -19.37 4.41
C GLY A 84 12.23 -18.58 3.12
N ASP A 85 11.78 -19.10 1.97
CA ASP A 85 11.85 -18.39 0.69
C ASP A 85 10.93 -17.16 0.67
N ILE A 86 9.73 -17.26 1.27
CA ILE A 86 8.81 -16.12 1.38
C ILE A 86 9.37 -15.09 2.35
N THR A 87 9.91 -15.51 3.50
CA THR A 87 10.60 -14.61 4.43
C THR A 87 11.72 -13.83 3.72
N ALA A 88 12.62 -14.55 3.02
CA ALA A 88 13.73 -13.94 2.32
C ALA A 88 13.27 -12.98 1.20
N ALA A 89 12.22 -13.33 0.45
CA ALA A 89 11.66 -12.47 -0.58
C ALA A 89 11.09 -11.16 -0.01
N ILE A 90 10.39 -11.23 1.12
CA ILE A 90 9.84 -10.05 1.82
C ILE A 90 10.99 -9.17 2.34
N ASP A 91 11.96 -9.76 3.03
CA ASP A 91 13.09 -9.03 3.61
C ASP A 91 13.95 -8.36 2.52
N GLN A 92 14.18 -9.05 1.40
CA GLN A 92 14.89 -8.50 0.25
C GLN A 92 14.13 -7.33 -0.38
N ALA A 93 12.81 -7.45 -0.55
CA ALA A 93 11.99 -6.37 -1.09
C ALA A 93 12.01 -5.15 -0.16
N LEU A 94 11.87 -5.36 1.16
CA LEU A 94 11.93 -4.32 2.17
C LEU A 94 13.29 -3.59 2.16
N GLY A 95 14.39 -4.34 2.16
CA GLY A 95 15.74 -3.78 2.05
C GLY A 95 15.95 -3.01 0.75
N GLY A 96 15.42 -3.52 -0.36
CA GLY A 96 15.45 -2.87 -1.67
C GLY A 96 14.71 -1.52 -1.69
N ILE A 97 13.54 -1.43 -1.06
CA ILE A 97 12.76 -0.19 -0.93
C ILE A 97 13.54 0.86 -0.13
N LYS A 98 14.09 0.48 1.03
CA LYS A 98 14.88 1.40 1.87
C LYS A 98 16.10 1.92 1.13
N ALA A 99 16.84 1.03 0.48
CA ALA A 99 18.03 1.38 -0.29
C ALA A 99 17.68 2.31 -1.46
N PHE A 100 16.59 2.03 -2.18
CA PHE A 100 16.13 2.87 -3.28
C PHE A 100 15.72 4.26 -2.81
N ALA A 101 14.88 4.35 -1.77
CA ALA A 101 14.45 5.64 -1.22
C ALA A 101 15.63 6.49 -0.72
N ALA A 102 16.60 5.86 -0.05
CA ALA A 102 17.82 6.55 0.38
C ALA A 102 18.62 7.11 -0.80
N LYS A 103 18.80 6.33 -1.87
CA LYS A 103 19.48 6.79 -3.10
C LYS A 103 18.74 7.95 -3.78
N VAL A 104 17.42 7.91 -3.80
CA VAL A 104 16.59 9.01 -4.31
C VAL A 104 16.78 10.27 -3.46
N HIS A 105 16.68 10.16 -2.13
CA HIS A 105 16.84 11.31 -1.23
C HIS A 105 18.25 11.89 -1.23
N ASN A 106 19.27 11.07 -1.49
CA ASN A 106 20.67 11.50 -1.58
C ASN A 106 21.04 12.07 -2.97
N GLY A 107 20.13 12.02 -3.95
CA GLY A 107 20.38 12.47 -5.33
C GLY A 107 21.25 11.52 -6.16
N GLU A 108 21.49 10.29 -5.70
CA GLU A 108 22.17 9.24 -6.48
C GLU A 108 21.28 8.73 -7.62
N ILE A 109 19.97 8.66 -7.35
CA ILE A 109 18.92 8.42 -8.33
C ILE A 109 18.12 9.73 -8.43
N GLN A 110 18.17 10.37 -9.58
CA GLN A 110 17.60 11.70 -9.79
C GLN A 110 17.01 11.81 -11.19
N GLY A 111 16.13 12.80 -11.39
CA GLY A 111 15.56 13.09 -12.70
C GLY A 111 16.52 13.90 -13.57
N ALA A 112 16.10 14.18 -14.80
CA ALA A 112 16.91 14.87 -15.81
C ALA A 112 17.46 16.24 -15.37
N GLU A 113 16.76 16.95 -14.48
CA GLU A 113 17.18 18.29 -13.99
C GLU A 113 17.44 18.33 -12.47
N GLY A 114 17.77 17.17 -11.88
CA GLY A 114 18.19 17.06 -10.48
C GLY A 114 17.28 16.18 -9.62
N PRO A 115 17.40 16.29 -8.29
CA PRO A 115 16.69 15.41 -7.35
C PRO A 115 15.18 15.38 -7.59
N PHE A 116 14.58 14.21 -7.41
CA PHE A 116 13.13 14.07 -7.49
C PHE A 116 12.46 14.83 -6.33
N GLU A 117 11.56 15.74 -6.67
CA GLU A 117 10.76 16.52 -5.71
C GLU A 117 9.31 15.98 -5.61
N ASN A 118 8.90 15.19 -6.60
CA ASN A 118 7.55 14.64 -6.73
C ASN A 118 7.63 13.14 -7.02
N PHE A 119 6.61 12.40 -6.60
CA PHE A 119 6.32 11.11 -7.20
C PHE A 119 4.86 11.03 -7.65
N LEU A 120 4.63 10.34 -8.76
CA LEU A 120 3.32 10.10 -9.35
C LEU A 120 3.02 8.61 -9.33
N ILE A 121 1.98 8.20 -8.60
CA ILE A 121 1.46 6.83 -8.66
C ILE A 121 0.46 6.72 -9.80
N ILE A 122 0.65 5.71 -10.66
CA ILE A 122 -0.31 5.30 -11.68
C ILE A 122 -0.77 3.89 -11.33
N GLY A 123 -2.02 3.76 -10.91
CA GLY A 123 -2.57 2.51 -10.38
C GLY A 123 -4.02 2.71 -9.98
N ILE A 124 -4.85 1.67 -10.02
CA ILE A 124 -6.28 1.77 -9.67
C ILE A 124 -6.64 0.82 -8.51
N GLY A 125 -7.67 1.18 -7.74
CA GLY A 125 -8.18 0.36 -6.65
C GLY A 125 -7.11 0.12 -5.58
N GLY A 126 -6.80 -1.15 -5.32
CA GLY A 126 -5.77 -1.51 -4.33
C GLY A 126 -4.37 -0.94 -4.63
N SER A 127 -4.05 -0.72 -5.90
CA SER A 127 -2.78 -0.13 -6.33
C SER A 127 -2.65 1.37 -6.07
N ALA A 128 -3.70 2.05 -5.60
CA ALA A 128 -3.67 3.49 -5.34
C ALA A 128 -4.41 3.94 -4.08
N LEU A 129 -5.53 3.31 -3.69
CA LEU A 129 -6.34 3.75 -2.56
C LEU A 129 -5.61 3.66 -1.21
N GLY A 130 -4.85 2.59 -0.98
CA GLY A 130 -3.98 2.45 0.20
C GLY A 130 -2.91 3.55 0.24
N PRO A 131 -2.08 3.68 -0.82
CA PRO A 131 -1.06 4.72 -0.88
C PRO A 131 -1.64 6.13 -0.76
N GLN A 132 -2.80 6.40 -1.36
CA GLN A 132 -3.51 7.67 -1.22
C GLN A 132 -3.93 7.95 0.23
N PHE A 133 -4.50 6.95 0.90
CA PHE A 133 -4.93 7.08 2.29
C PHE A 133 -3.74 7.37 3.19
N VAL A 134 -2.67 6.56 3.11
CA VAL A 134 -1.49 6.71 3.96
C VAL A 134 -0.78 8.03 3.67
N ALA A 135 -0.57 8.38 2.40
CA ALA A 135 0.02 9.66 2.03
C ALA A 135 -0.77 10.83 2.64
N ARG A 136 -2.10 10.86 2.49
CA ARG A 136 -2.95 11.93 3.05
C ARG A 136 -2.95 11.95 4.58
N ALA A 137 -2.94 10.78 5.23
CA ALA A 137 -2.96 10.67 6.68
C ALA A 137 -1.64 11.13 7.32
N LEU A 138 -0.51 10.86 6.66
CA LEU A 138 0.82 11.17 7.18
C LEU A 138 1.38 12.51 6.70
N THR A 139 0.89 13.06 5.58
CA THR A 139 1.38 14.32 4.96
C THR A 139 1.61 15.40 6.02
N GLN A 140 2.82 15.95 6.03
CA GLN A 140 3.17 17.12 6.82
C GLN A 140 3.58 18.26 5.88
N PRO A 141 2.67 19.22 5.58
CA PRO A 141 2.96 20.29 4.65
C PRO A 141 4.28 21.01 4.97
N GLY A 142 5.20 21.02 3.99
CA GLY A 142 6.52 21.66 4.11
C GLY A 142 7.60 20.81 4.79
N LYS A 143 7.32 19.56 5.18
CA LYS A 143 8.30 18.64 5.78
C LYS A 143 8.51 17.35 4.99
N ASP A 144 7.54 16.96 4.17
CA ASP A 144 7.66 15.79 3.29
C ASP A 144 8.86 15.95 2.34
N LYS A 145 9.59 14.87 2.11
CA LYS A 145 10.76 14.87 1.21
C LYS A 145 10.36 14.91 -0.27
N MET A 146 9.20 14.34 -0.60
CA MET A 146 8.66 14.31 -1.96
C MET A 146 7.15 14.47 -1.93
N THR A 147 6.58 15.18 -2.91
CA THR A 147 5.14 15.43 -3.01
C THR A 147 4.43 14.31 -3.78
N PRO A 148 3.39 13.67 -3.22
CA PRO A 148 2.64 12.61 -3.89
C PRO A 148 1.60 13.14 -4.89
N TRP A 149 1.50 12.47 -6.04
CA TRP A 149 0.47 12.64 -7.07
C TRP A 149 -0.12 11.29 -7.47
N PHE A 150 -1.33 11.29 -8.02
CA PHE A 150 -2.06 10.06 -8.33
C PHE A 150 -2.82 10.17 -9.64
N ILE A 151 -2.74 9.12 -10.46
CA ILE A 151 -3.65 8.81 -11.57
C ILE A 151 -4.24 7.43 -11.27
N ASP A 152 -5.46 7.43 -10.72
CA ASP A 152 -6.21 6.22 -10.35
C ASP A 152 -7.52 6.02 -11.11
N ASN A 153 -7.77 6.90 -12.07
CA ASN A 153 -8.95 6.93 -12.91
C ASN A 153 -8.52 7.00 -14.39
N THR A 154 -9.39 6.53 -15.29
CA THR A 154 -9.16 6.62 -16.74
C THR A 154 -9.83 7.85 -17.38
N ASP A 155 -10.50 8.69 -16.58
CA ASP A 155 -11.08 9.94 -17.04
C ASP A 155 -9.97 10.86 -17.60
N PRO A 156 -9.98 11.18 -18.91
CA PRO A 156 -8.94 12.00 -19.53
C PRO A 156 -8.88 13.39 -18.91
N ASP A 157 -9.99 13.96 -18.45
CA ASP A 157 -9.99 15.29 -17.84
C ASP A 157 -9.20 15.30 -16.53
N GLU A 158 -9.24 14.21 -15.77
CA GLU A 158 -8.47 14.07 -14.54
C GLU A 158 -6.98 13.89 -14.82
N ILE A 159 -6.64 13.06 -15.79
CA ILE A 159 -5.26 12.87 -16.25
C ILE A 159 -4.67 14.19 -16.74
N ASP A 160 -5.39 14.95 -17.56
CA ASP A 160 -4.93 16.25 -18.06
C ASP A 160 -4.77 17.29 -16.95
N ARG A 161 -5.64 17.28 -15.92
CA ARG A 161 -5.46 18.12 -14.73
C ARG A 161 -4.17 17.78 -13.99
N ILE A 162 -3.80 16.51 -13.88
CA ILE A 162 -2.54 16.09 -13.25
C ILE A 162 -1.34 16.47 -14.11
N LYS A 163 -1.39 16.20 -15.43
CA LYS A 163 -0.36 16.61 -16.40
C LYS A 163 -0.12 18.12 -16.31
N ALA A 164 -1.17 18.93 -16.30
CA ALA A 164 -1.06 20.38 -16.20
C ALA A 164 -0.35 20.85 -14.91
N LYS A 165 -0.63 20.19 -13.78
CA LYS A 165 0.04 20.51 -12.50
C LYS A 165 1.52 20.09 -12.48
N LEU A 166 1.85 18.99 -13.15
CA LEU A 166 3.22 18.45 -13.19
C LEU A 166 4.06 18.98 -14.36
N THR A 167 3.48 19.71 -15.32
CA THR A 167 4.13 20.07 -16.59
C THR A 167 5.50 20.72 -16.39
N ASN A 168 5.62 21.62 -15.42
CA ASN A 168 6.87 22.34 -15.12
C ASN A 168 7.82 21.58 -14.18
N SER A 169 7.47 20.37 -13.76
CA SER A 169 8.23 19.56 -12.81
C SER A 169 8.41 18.10 -13.25
N LEU A 170 8.12 17.76 -14.50
CA LEU A 170 8.31 16.40 -15.04
C LEU A 170 9.77 15.94 -14.91
N SER A 171 10.73 16.82 -15.19
CA SER A 171 12.17 16.58 -15.03
C SER A 171 12.62 16.27 -13.59
N LYS A 172 11.73 16.45 -12.61
CA LYS A 172 11.93 16.15 -11.18
C LYS A 172 10.77 15.33 -10.60
N THR A 173 10.05 14.58 -11.43
CA THR A 173 8.98 13.68 -10.99
C THR A 173 9.38 12.22 -11.24
N LEU A 174 9.24 11.37 -10.22
CA LEU A 174 9.38 9.92 -10.33
C LEU A 174 8.00 9.28 -10.55
N VAL A 175 7.82 8.49 -11.60
CA VAL A 175 6.58 7.77 -11.90
C VAL A 175 6.66 6.35 -11.34
N ILE A 176 5.66 5.96 -10.56
CA ILE A 176 5.51 4.64 -9.96
C ILE A 176 4.29 3.98 -10.61
N VAL A 177 4.51 3.03 -11.52
CA VAL A 177 3.43 2.31 -12.19
C VAL A 177 3.14 1.01 -11.45
N ILE A 178 1.91 0.84 -10.98
CA ILE A 178 1.54 -0.26 -10.06
C ILE A 178 0.43 -1.12 -10.68
N SER A 179 0.80 -2.31 -11.17
CA SER A 179 -0.15 -3.30 -11.67
C SER A 179 0.43 -4.71 -11.52
N LYS A 180 -0.24 -5.55 -10.71
CA LYS A 180 0.17 -6.94 -10.47
C LYS A 180 0.28 -7.77 -11.75
N SER A 181 -0.75 -7.71 -12.59
CA SER A 181 -0.79 -8.46 -13.86
C SER A 181 -0.07 -7.72 -14.99
N GLY A 182 0.19 -6.42 -14.82
CA GLY A 182 0.63 -5.52 -15.88
C GLY A 182 -0.40 -5.32 -17.00
N GLY A 183 -1.61 -5.87 -16.86
CA GLY A 183 -2.66 -5.84 -17.88
C GLY A 183 -3.81 -4.88 -17.57
N THR A 184 -3.79 -4.22 -16.40
CA THR A 184 -4.83 -3.29 -15.96
C THR A 184 -4.96 -2.13 -16.94
N LYS A 185 -6.14 -1.95 -17.54
CA LYS A 185 -6.33 -1.04 -18.67
C LYS A 185 -6.21 0.43 -18.25
N GLU A 186 -6.80 0.77 -17.12
CA GLU A 186 -6.78 2.10 -16.53
C GLU A 186 -5.34 2.52 -16.21
N THR A 187 -4.58 1.65 -15.53
CA THR A 187 -3.16 1.87 -15.24
C THR A 187 -2.33 2.01 -16.51
N ARG A 188 -2.58 1.16 -17.52
CA ARG A 188 -1.88 1.24 -18.80
C ARG A 188 -2.18 2.55 -19.53
N ASN A 189 -3.42 3.01 -19.52
CA ASN A 189 -3.80 4.26 -20.18
C ASN A 189 -3.10 5.45 -19.51
N GLY A 190 -3.14 5.55 -18.18
CA GLY A 190 -2.41 6.59 -17.46
C GLY A 190 -0.90 6.55 -17.70
N MET A 191 -0.31 5.35 -17.80
CA MET A 191 1.10 5.16 -18.13
C MET A 191 1.44 5.70 -19.53
N LEU A 192 0.63 5.36 -20.55
CA LEU A 192 0.84 5.85 -21.92
C LEU A 192 0.69 7.38 -22.00
N GLU A 193 -0.32 7.94 -21.36
CA GLU A 193 -0.52 9.40 -21.31
C GLU A 193 0.67 10.13 -20.68
N MET A 194 1.27 9.54 -19.65
CA MET A 194 2.49 10.09 -19.06
C MET A 194 3.71 9.85 -19.96
N GLN A 195 3.88 8.68 -20.58
CA GLN A 195 4.94 8.46 -21.57
C GLN A 195 4.91 9.54 -22.68
N ASP A 196 3.73 9.83 -23.21
CA ASP A 196 3.52 10.89 -24.20
C ASP A 196 3.88 12.28 -23.64
N ALA A 197 3.51 12.58 -22.39
CA ALA A 197 3.86 13.84 -21.73
C ALA A 197 5.37 14.01 -21.53
N TYR A 198 6.07 12.97 -21.10
CA TYR A 198 7.54 12.97 -20.96
C TYR A 198 8.20 13.14 -22.34
N GLN A 199 7.73 12.42 -23.36
CA GLN A 199 8.25 12.56 -24.72
C GLN A 199 8.06 13.99 -25.26
N ALA A 200 6.88 14.59 -25.05
CA ALA A 200 6.58 15.96 -25.47
C ALA A 200 7.47 17.00 -24.76
N ALA A 201 7.91 16.70 -23.53
CA ALA A 201 8.86 17.51 -22.78
C ALA A 201 10.34 17.24 -23.15
N GLY A 202 10.61 16.31 -24.08
CA GLY A 202 11.97 15.92 -24.45
C GLY A 202 12.70 15.07 -23.39
N LEU A 203 11.94 14.41 -22.51
CA LEU A 203 12.44 13.59 -21.40
C LEU A 203 12.27 12.09 -21.71
N SER A 204 13.17 11.26 -21.19
CA SER A 204 13.04 9.81 -21.23
C SER A 204 12.14 9.32 -20.09
N PHE A 205 11.00 8.69 -20.40
CA PHE A 205 10.14 8.12 -19.37
C PHE A 205 10.85 7.02 -18.55
N ALA A 206 11.70 6.21 -19.20
CA ALA A 206 12.41 5.12 -18.53
C ALA A 206 13.35 5.59 -17.42
N GLU A 207 13.97 6.77 -17.59
CA GLU A 207 14.84 7.42 -16.58
C GLU A 207 14.04 8.03 -15.42
N HIS A 208 12.71 8.02 -15.52
CA HIS A 208 11.78 8.60 -14.56
C HIS A 208 10.77 7.58 -14.04
N ALA A 209 10.91 6.29 -14.35
CA ALA A 209 9.88 5.30 -14.04
C ALA A 209 10.41 4.12 -13.23
N VAL A 210 9.55 3.64 -12.32
CA VAL A 210 9.69 2.35 -11.64
C VAL A 210 8.39 1.56 -11.74
N ALA A 211 8.50 0.24 -11.70
CA ALA A 211 7.34 -0.66 -11.71
C ALA A 211 7.18 -1.37 -10.37
N VAL A 212 5.94 -1.50 -9.89
CA VAL A 212 5.56 -2.42 -8.81
C VAL A 212 4.60 -3.46 -9.41
N THR A 213 5.06 -4.70 -9.56
CA THR A 213 4.41 -5.68 -10.42
C THR A 213 4.77 -7.12 -10.05
N GLY A 214 3.97 -8.10 -10.49
CA GLY A 214 4.36 -9.50 -10.45
C GLY A 214 5.51 -9.81 -11.43
N ASP A 215 6.34 -10.77 -11.05
CA ASP A 215 7.43 -11.29 -11.89
C ASP A 215 6.90 -11.86 -13.20
N GLY A 216 7.54 -11.52 -14.32
CA GLY A 216 7.13 -11.97 -15.66
C GLY A 216 5.79 -11.43 -16.16
N SER A 217 5.16 -10.49 -15.45
CA SER A 217 3.94 -9.81 -15.90
C SER A 217 4.19 -8.97 -17.16
N ASN A 218 3.14 -8.44 -17.78
CA ASN A 218 3.29 -7.54 -18.92
C ASN A 218 4.06 -6.26 -18.56
N LEU A 219 3.79 -5.68 -17.38
CA LEU A 219 4.46 -4.46 -16.93
C LEU A 219 5.92 -4.74 -16.56
N ASP A 220 6.19 -5.91 -15.98
CA ASP A 220 7.55 -6.34 -15.67
C ASP A 220 8.41 -6.45 -16.93
N LYS A 221 7.86 -7.06 -17.99
CA LYS A 221 8.50 -7.17 -19.30
C LYS A 221 8.71 -5.82 -19.97
N ILE A 222 7.72 -4.92 -19.93
CA ILE A 222 7.84 -3.55 -20.45
C ILE A 222 8.97 -2.82 -19.73
N ALA A 223 8.93 -2.76 -18.40
CA ALA A 223 9.93 -2.08 -17.59
C ALA A 223 11.35 -2.64 -17.81
N ALA A 224 11.49 -3.96 -17.96
CA ALA A 224 12.77 -4.58 -18.27
C ALA A 224 13.27 -4.26 -19.68
N THR A 225 12.38 -4.24 -20.67
CA THR A 225 12.73 -4.01 -22.09
C THR A 225 13.09 -2.55 -22.34
N GLU A 226 12.36 -1.63 -21.71
CA GLU A 226 12.56 -0.19 -21.84
C GLU A 226 13.65 0.35 -20.88
N GLY A 227 14.16 -0.47 -19.96
CA GLY A 227 15.23 -0.08 -19.06
C GLY A 227 14.80 0.91 -17.97
N TRP A 228 13.62 0.70 -17.39
CA TRP A 228 13.14 1.54 -16.28
C TRP A 228 14.05 1.40 -15.05
N ILE A 229 14.11 2.45 -14.22
CA ILE A 229 15.07 2.60 -13.11
C ILE A 229 15.10 1.35 -12.22
N GLN A 230 13.94 0.86 -11.81
CA GLN A 230 13.83 -0.30 -10.94
C GLN A 230 12.45 -0.98 -11.03
N ARG A 231 12.43 -2.27 -10.71
CA ARG A 231 11.23 -3.12 -10.60
C ARG A 231 11.14 -3.67 -9.19
N PHE A 232 9.98 -3.55 -8.56
CA PHE A 232 9.68 -4.04 -7.22
C PHE A 232 8.61 -5.15 -7.28
N PRO A 233 8.76 -6.21 -6.48
CA PRO A 233 7.91 -7.38 -6.60
C PRO A 233 6.51 -7.15 -6.01
N MET A 234 5.53 -7.82 -6.61
CA MET A 234 4.19 -8.01 -6.07
C MET A 234 3.78 -9.47 -6.23
N TRP A 235 3.56 -10.16 -5.12
CA TRP A 235 3.32 -11.61 -5.13
C TRP A 235 1.85 -11.99 -5.32
N ASP A 236 1.60 -13.22 -5.78
CA ASP A 236 0.27 -13.74 -6.08
C ASP A 236 -0.63 -13.86 -4.82
N TRP A 237 -0.04 -14.17 -3.67
CA TRP A 237 -0.68 -14.23 -2.36
C TRP A 237 -0.94 -12.85 -1.71
N VAL A 238 -0.50 -11.76 -2.34
CA VAL A 238 -0.86 -10.38 -1.95
C VAL A 238 -2.06 -9.92 -2.78
N GLY A 239 -3.21 -9.76 -2.13
CA GLY A 239 -4.41 -9.18 -2.73
C GLY A 239 -4.26 -7.67 -2.91
N GLY A 240 -4.85 -7.10 -3.96
CA GLY A 240 -4.74 -5.66 -4.23
C GLY A 240 -5.20 -4.80 -3.06
N ARG A 241 -6.37 -5.10 -2.48
CA ARG A 241 -6.92 -4.36 -1.32
C ARG A 241 -6.17 -4.59 0.00
N THR A 242 -5.20 -5.50 0.03
CA THR A 242 -4.36 -5.81 1.20
C THR A 242 -2.88 -5.63 0.90
N SER A 243 -2.55 -4.79 -0.09
CA SER A 243 -1.18 -4.61 -0.59
C SER A 243 -0.41 -3.43 0.01
N GLU A 244 -1.03 -2.64 0.89
CA GLU A 244 -0.41 -1.42 1.44
C GLU A 244 0.95 -1.68 2.11
N THR A 245 1.06 -2.77 2.87
CA THR A 245 2.31 -3.16 3.54
C THR A 245 3.30 -3.87 2.62
N SER A 246 3.06 -3.90 1.30
CA SER A 246 4.01 -4.37 0.29
C SER A 246 4.73 -3.18 -0.37
N ALA A 247 5.50 -3.44 -1.43
CA ALA A 247 6.06 -2.39 -2.27
C ALA A 247 5.02 -1.41 -2.84
N VAL A 248 3.73 -1.79 -2.90
CA VAL A 248 2.65 -0.89 -3.35
C VAL A 248 2.55 0.36 -2.46
N GLY A 249 2.57 0.22 -1.12
CA GLY A 249 2.45 1.34 -0.19
C GLY A 249 3.77 1.75 0.45
N LEU A 250 4.64 0.79 0.78
CA LEU A 250 5.91 1.09 1.46
C LEU A 250 6.86 1.94 0.62
N LEU A 251 6.89 1.74 -0.71
CA LEU A 251 7.74 2.56 -1.58
C LEU A 251 7.30 4.04 -1.56
N PRO A 252 6.03 4.38 -1.80
CA PRO A 252 5.52 5.75 -1.61
C PRO A 252 5.79 6.34 -0.22
N VAL A 253 5.57 5.57 0.85
CA VAL A 253 5.79 6.02 2.24
C VAL A 253 7.27 6.38 2.47
N ALA A 254 8.18 5.50 2.03
CA ALA A 254 9.61 5.75 2.12
C ALA A 254 10.02 6.98 1.29
N LEU A 255 9.51 7.13 0.06
CA LEU A 255 9.82 8.27 -0.81
C LEU A 255 9.31 9.60 -0.25
N GLN A 256 8.13 9.62 0.37
CA GLN A 256 7.60 10.80 1.06
C GLN A 256 8.44 11.18 2.30
N GLY A 257 9.25 10.26 2.81
CA GLY A 257 10.24 10.51 3.87
C GLY A 257 9.85 9.96 5.25
N PHE A 258 8.84 9.11 5.32
CA PHE A 258 8.40 8.47 6.56
C PHE A 258 9.15 7.15 6.80
N ASP A 259 9.23 6.76 8.07
CA ASP A 259 9.83 5.48 8.47
C ASP A 259 8.84 4.33 8.21
N ILE A 260 9.19 3.48 7.25
CA ILE A 260 8.38 2.31 6.91
C ILE A 260 8.45 1.21 7.97
N ASP A 261 9.51 1.17 8.80
CA ASP A 261 9.62 0.21 9.89
C ASP A 261 8.63 0.52 10.99
N GLU A 262 8.40 1.80 11.31
CA GLU A 262 7.36 2.20 12.26
C GLU A 262 5.96 1.85 11.76
N LEU A 263 5.68 2.04 10.45
CA LEU A 263 4.41 1.66 9.85
C LEU A 263 4.18 0.14 9.93
N LEU A 264 5.21 -0.65 9.61
CA LEU A 264 5.13 -2.12 9.69
C LEU A 264 5.00 -2.61 11.13
N ALA A 265 5.74 -2.01 12.07
CA ALA A 265 5.62 -2.31 13.49
C ALA A 265 4.20 -2.03 14.00
N GLY A 266 3.61 -0.89 13.65
CA GLY A 266 2.22 -0.57 13.98
C GLY A 266 1.22 -1.53 13.34
N ALA A 267 1.46 -1.98 12.11
CA ALA A 267 0.61 -2.95 11.45
C ALA A 267 0.69 -4.36 12.08
N ALA A 268 1.86 -4.74 12.61
CA ALA A 268 2.14 -6.05 13.18
C ALA A 268 1.73 -6.21 14.65
N ALA A 269 1.48 -5.10 15.35
CA ALA A 269 1.21 -5.05 16.78
C ALA A 269 -0.19 -5.54 17.18
#